data_AF-A0A1S0TEJ6-F1
#
_entry.id   AF-A0A1S0TEJ6-F1
#
_cell.length_a   1.000
_cell.length_b   1.000
_cell.length_c   1.000
_cell.angle_alpha   90.00
_cell.angle_beta   90.00
_cell.angle_gamma   90.00
#
_symmetry.space_group_name_H-M   'P 1'
#
loop_
_entity.id
_entity.type
_entity.pdbx_description
1 polymer ?
#
loop_
_entity_poly.entity_id
_entity_poly.type
_entity_poly.pdbx_seq_one_letter_code
_entity_poly.pdbx_strand_id
1 'polypeptide(L)' 'FKQRQCLKVSRSAPICGTGRNGVPREQLNENTAFIDGSALYGSSFKDLHKFRQARTGFLRMNKFNNQM' A
#
# COMPACT_ATOMS: atom_id res chain seq x y z
N PHE A 1 -10.59 0.60 40.02
CA PHE A 1 -10.66 1.29 38.71
C PHE A 1 -9.53 0.84 37.81
N LYS A 2 -9.73 -0.22 37.01
CA LYS A 2 -9.05 -0.48 35.73
C LYS A 2 -9.71 -1.72 35.13
N GLN A 3 -10.67 -1.51 34.24
CA GLN A 3 -11.23 -2.61 33.47
C GLN A 3 -10.12 -3.19 32.59
N ARG A 4 -9.96 -4.51 32.56
CA ARG A 4 -9.05 -5.18 31.62
C ARG A 4 -9.65 -5.06 30.22
N GLN A 5 -9.23 -4.03 29.49
CA GLN A 5 -9.65 -3.80 28.11
C GLN A 5 -8.48 -4.12 27.17
N CYS A 6 -8.76 -4.84 26.09
CA CYS A 6 -7.77 -5.16 25.06
C CYS A 6 -7.70 -4.05 24.02
N LEU A 7 -6.50 -3.82 23.48
CA LEU A 7 -6.33 -3.03 22.27
C LEU A 7 -6.76 -3.87 21.06
N LYS A 8 -7.62 -3.31 20.21
CA LYS A 8 -8.00 -3.98 18.96
C LYS A 8 -6.82 -3.93 18.00
N VAL A 9 -6.38 -5.11 17.53
CA VAL A 9 -5.30 -5.25 16.54
C VAL A 9 -5.75 -6.22 15.46
N SER A 10 -5.72 -5.79 14.20
CA SER A 10 -6.00 -6.64 13.05
C SER A 10 -4.70 -7.25 12.52
N ARG A 11 -4.76 -8.52 12.08
CA ARG A 11 -3.63 -9.19 11.43
C ARG A 11 -3.52 -8.75 9.96
N SER A 12 -2.31 -8.72 9.41
CA SER A 12 -2.05 -8.42 7.99
C SER A 12 -2.66 -9.45 7.04
N ALA A 13 -2.86 -9.08 5.77
CA ALA A 13 -3.42 -9.96 4.75
C ALA A 13 -2.55 -11.23 4.52
N PRO A 14 -3.15 -12.43 4.40
CA PRO A 14 -2.42 -13.64 4.03
C PRO A 14 -2.13 -13.72 2.54
N ILE A 15 -1.10 -14.48 2.18
CA ILE A 15 -0.99 -15.08 0.85
C ILE A 15 -2.00 -16.23 0.74
N CYS A 16 -2.83 -16.24 -0.30
CA CYS A 16 -3.76 -17.33 -0.60
C CYS A 16 -3.01 -18.67 -0.75
N GLY A 17 -3.60 -19.76 -0.21
CA GLY A 17 -2.97 -21.09 -0.25
C GLY A 17 -1.99 -21.38 0.89
N THR A 18 -1.65 -20.40 1.71
CA THR A 18 -0.83 -20.58 2.93
C THR A 18 -1.69 -20.65 4.20
N GLY A 19 -1.13 -21.14 5.31
CA GLY A 19 -1.84 -21.23 6.60
C GLY A 19 -2.94 -22.28 6.66
N ARG A 20 -2.89 -23.30 5.80
CA ARG A 20 -3.81 -24.44 5.73
C ARG A 20 -3.02 -25.70 5.37
N ASN A 21 -3.56 -26.88 5.70
CA ASN A 21 -3.03 -28.19 5.29
C ASN A 21 -1.52 -28.39 5.60
N GLY A 22 -1.06 -27.96 6.78
CA GLY A 22 0.35 -28.10 7.20
C GLY A 22 1.32 -27.09 6.59
N VAL A 23 0.86 -26.19 5.71
CA VAL A 23 1.68 -25.09 5.18
C VAL A 23 1.61 -23.89 6.13
N PRO A 24 2.75 -23.37 6.64
CA PRO A 24 2.78 -22.15 7.44
C PRO A 24 2.12 -20.96 6.74
N ARG A 25 1.61 -19.99 7.52
CA ARG A 25 0.98 -18.78 6.97
C ARG A 25 2.06 -17.79 6.55
N GLU A 26 2.00 -17.35 5.30
CA GLU A 26 2.79 -16.22 4.81
C GLU A 26 1.94 -14.96 4.66
N GLN A 27 2.57 -13.79 4.72
CA GLN A 27 1.92 -12.49 4.58
C GLN A 27 2.22 -11.88 3.20
N LEU A 28 1.25 -11.15 2.66
CA LEU A 28 1.40 -10.49 1.37
C LEU A 28 2.28 -9.24 1.47
N ASN A 29 3.26 -9.09 0.59
CA ASN A 29 3.84 -7.79 0.28
C ASN A 29 2.92 -7.08 -0.72
N GLU A 30 2.26 -5.99 -0.28
CA GLU A 30 1.37 -5.21 -1.14
C GLU A 30 2.13 -4.26 -2.09
N ASN A 31 3.44 -4.13 -1.90
CA ASN A 31 4.33 -3.34 -2.75
C ASN A 31 5.24 -4.22 -3.63
N THR A 32 5.97 -3.59 -4.54
CA THR A 32 7.03 -4.28 -5.29
C THR A 32 8.20 -4.63 -4.36
N ALA A 33 8.93 -5.70 -4.68
CA ALA A 33 10.07 -6.16 -3.88
C ALA A 33 11.38 -5.42 -4.20
N PHE A 34 11.37 -4.49 -5.16
CA PHE A 34 12.55 -3.87 -5.74
C PHE A 34 12.75 -2.44 -5.22
N ILE A 35 13.98 -1.93 -5.37
CA ILE A 35 14.27 -0.50 -5.19
C ILE A 35 13.98 0.21 -6.52
N ASP A 36 12.68 0.36 -6.85
CA ASP A 36 12.19 0.84 -8.14
C ASP A 36 11.41 2.16 -8.06
N GLY A 37 11.29 2.74 -6.85
CA GLY A 37 10.52 3.96 -6.63
C GLY A 37 9.01 3.75 -6.55
N SER A 38 8.51 2.53 -6.29
CA SER A 38 7.08 2.24 -6.08
C SER A 38 6.42 3.10 -4.98
N ALA A 39 7.18 3.56 -3.99
CA ALA A 39 6.68 4.54 -3.01
C ALA A 39 6.30 5.91 -3.63
N LEU A 40 6.88 6.28 -4.78
CA LEU A 40 6.59 7.52 -5.52
C LEU A 40 5.63 7.29 -6.69
N TYR A 41 5.83 6.19 -7.43
CA TYR A 41 5.13 5.93 -8.69
C TYR A 41 3.99 4.91 -8.57
N GLY A 42 3.80 4.31 -7.38
CA GLY A 42 2.82 3.27 -7.12
C GLY A 42 3.34 1.86 -7.40
N SER A 43 2.74 0.88 -6.71
CA SER A 43 3.05 -0.55 -6.84
C SER A 43 2.20 -1.27 -7.90
N SER A 44 1.33 -0.54 -8.61
CA SER A 44 0.46 -1.07 -9.66
C SER A 44 0.25 -0.06 -10.79
N PHE A 45 -0.08 -0.54 -12.01
CA PHE A 45 -0.41 0.33 -13.14
C PHE A 45 -1.62 1.24 -12.85
N LYS A 46 -2.58 0.75 -12.08
CA LYS A 46 -3.76 1.55 -11.70
C LYS A 46 -3.37 2.71 -10.78
N ASP A 47 -2.42 2.50 -9.88
CA ASP A 47 -1.94 3.55 -8.98
C ASP A 47 -1.05 4.55 -9.69
N LEU A 48 -0.21 4.09 -10.63
CA LEU A 48 0.63 4.96 -11.46
C LEU A 48 -0.18 6.04 -12.17
N HIS A 49 -1.35 5.71 -12.72
CA HIS A 49 -2.20 6.70 -13.39
C HIS A 49 -2.82 7.73 -12.44
N LYS A 50 -2.97 7.41 -11.14
CA LYS A 50 -3.49 8.37 -10.14
C LYS A 50 -2.48 9.47 -9.85
N PHE A 51 -1.19 9.14 -9.88
CA PHE A 51 -0.11 10.05 -9.50
C PHE A 51 0.43 10.87 -10.66
N ARG A 52 0.16 10.50 -11.92
CA ARG A 52 0.63 11.25 -13.09
C ARG A 52 -0.28 12.42 -13.44
N GLN A 53 0.33 13.51 -13.91
CA GLN A 53 -0.40 14.62 -14.52
C GLN A 53 -0.74 14.28 -15.98
N ALA A 54 -1.79 13.47 -16.16
CA ALA A 54 -2.36 13.12 -17.46
C ALA A 54 -1.29 12.73 -18.52
N ARG A 55 -1.23 13.48 -19.63
CA ARG A 55 -0.31 13.23 -20.76
C ARG A 55 1.03 13.96 -20.64
N THR A 56 1.35 14.53 -19.48
CA THR A 56 2.65 15.17 -19.24
C THR A 56 3.67 14.17 -18.65
N GLY A 57 4.91 14.61 -18.52
CA GLY A 57 5.98 13.89 -17.82
C GLY A 57 6.02 14.13 -16.30
N PHE A 58 5.07 14.90 -15.75
CA PHE A 58 5.10 15.32 -14.35
C PHE A 58 4.16 14.49 -13.47
N LEU A 59 4.47 14.50 -12.16
CA LEU A 59 3.53 14.03 -11.14
C LEU A 59 2.44 15.08 -10.91
N ARG A 60 1.27 14.62 -10.48
CA ARG A 60 0.13 15.46 -10.15
C ARG A 60 0.42 16.17 -8.82
N MET A 61 0.43 17.49 -8.85
CA MET A 61 0.61 18.34 -7.68
C MET A 61 -0.73 18.90 -7.19
N ASN A 62 -0.80 19.21 -5.90
CA ASN A 62 -1.89 20.00 -5.34
C ASN A 62 -1.63 21.48 -5.62
N LYS A 63 -2.68 22.24 -5.93
CA LYS A 63 -2.58 23.70 -5.97
C LYS A 63 -2.63 24.25 -4.56
N PHE A 64 -1.68 25.08 -4.19
CA PHE A 64 -1.68 25.81 -2.93
C PHE A 64 -1.73 27.31 -3.22
N ASN A 65 -2.64 28.06 -2.58
CA ASN A 65 -2.86 29.49 -2.84
C ASN A 65 -3.03 29.85 -4.33
N ASN A 66 -3.77 29.02 -5.09
CA ASN A 66 -3.96 29.19 -6.54
C ASN A 66 -2.67 29.14 -7.39
N GLN A 67 -1.55 28.76 -6.78
CA GLN A 67 -0.28 28.50 -7.44
C GLN A 67 -0.09 26.98 -7.54
N MET A 68 0.46 26.52 -8.67
CA MET A 68 0.88 25.13 -8.85
C MET A 68 2.24 24.91 -8.23
#